data_AF-A0AB33HPW1-F1
#
_entry.id   AF-A0AB33HPW1-F1
#
_cell.length_a   1.000
_cell.length_b   1.000
_cell.length_c   1.000
_cell.angle_alpha   90.00
_cell.angle_beta   90.00
_cell.angle_gamma   90.00
#
_symmetry.space_group_name_H-M   'P 1'
#
loop_
_entity.id
_entity.type
_entity.pdbx_description
1 polymer ?
#
loop_
_entity_poly.entity_id
_entity_poly.type
_entity_poly.pdbx_seq_one_letter_code
_entity_poly.pdbx_strand_id
1 'polypeptide(L)'
;MKNKDFELRYNLTGSDRKRLVTAIAEILNSPAKYKGAPSFGYEVDYFTIDKNGTISFDDRADSEEIEKLIERLHEQGFEAEPRFEDLQMTEEEELGLGRQHRDPIGEDGMQASDVPDEDIGLVIEMPRSSFTDTALENLKRLVESKKSLISKALGCQDIDIDIVDEKVRFPWFEDGTDPDAVKAYTLFITALCEMAKTQKRVTAKEKDTDNDKYAFRCFLLRLGFIGDEYKAARKILLRNLSGSGAFKSGNPKVQELVECINADAGLYDDVMSLQDKEVSDDEVSK
;
A
#
# COMPACT_ATOMS: atom_id res chain seq x y z
N MET A 1 -33.51 -10.87 2.64
CA MET A 1 -32.55 -10.91 1.51
C MET A 1 -32.49 -9.48 1.01
N LYS A 2 -31.35 -8.81 1.16
CA LYS A 2 -31.22 -7.43 0.67
C LYS A 2 -31.14 -7.52 -0.85
N ASN A 3 -32.04 -6.85 -1.57
CA ASN A 3 -31.94 -6.69 -3.01
C ASN A 3 -30.51 -6.25 -3.34
N LYS A 4 -29.86 -6.96 -4.25
CA LYS A 4 -28.70 -6.41 -4.94
C LYS A 4 -29.25 -5.26 -5.76
N ASP A 5 -29.12 -4.04 -5.26
CA ASP A 5 -29.42 -2.84 -6.03
C ASP A 5 -28.38 -2.78 -7.16
N PHE A 6 -28.78 -3.24 -8.34
CA PHE A 6 -28.01 -3.08 -9.56
C PHE A 6 -28.17 -1.63 -10.00
N GLU A 7 -27.08 -0.89 -9.89
CA GLU A 7 -27.01 0.53 -10.19
C GLU A 7 -25.84 0.77 -11.16
N LEU A 8 -26.09 1.54 -12.20
CA LEU A 8 -25.07 2.00 -13.15
C LEU A 8 -24.79 3.48 -12.89
N ARG A 9 -23.53 3.84 -12.64
CA ARG A 9 -23.14 5.21 -12.28
C ARG A 9 -22.50 5.90 -13.47
N TYR A 10 -23.13 6.95 -13.98
CA TYR A 10 -22.55 7.79 -15.04
C TYR A 10 -22.04 9.14 -14.52
N ASN A 11 -22.35 9.49 -13.26
CA ASN A 11 -21.93 10.75 -12.62
C ASN A 11 -22.24 12.04 -13.43
N LEU A 12 -23.32 12.01 -14.22
CA LEU A 12 -23.75 13.12 -15.06
C LEU A 12 -24.77 14.01 -14.34
N THR A 13 -24.58 15.33 -14.45
CA THR A 13 -25.49 16.32 -13.86
C THR A 13 -25.96 17.33 -14.92
N GLY A 14 -26.98 18.13 -14.59
CA GLY A 14 -27.42 19.25 -15.43
C GLY A 14 -27.89 18.84 -16.84
N SER A 15 -27.26 19.43 -17.87
CA SER A 15 -27.58 19.19 -19.29
C SER A 15 -27.20 17.79 -19.75
N ASP A 16 -26.08 17.25 -19.25
CA ASP A 16 -25.61 15.91 -19.64
C ASP A 16 -26.50 14.81 -19.06
N ARG A 17 -27.05 15.02 -17.86
CA ARG A 17 -28.09 14.14 -17.31
C ARG A 17 -29.34 14.11 -18.20
N LYS A 18 -29.75 15.25 -18.77
CA LYS A 18 -30.91 15.28 -19.69
C LYS A 18 -30.61 14.57 -21.00
N ARG A 19 -29.37 14.67 -21.51
CA ARG A 19 -28.91 13.91 -22.68
C ARG A 19 -28.97 12.41 -22.41
N LEU A 20 -28.49 11.96 -21.24
CA LEU A 20 -28.56 10.56 -20.81
C LEU A 20 -30.02 10.07 -20.73
N VAL A 21 -30.91 10.83 -20.10
CA VAL A 21 -32.34 10.47 -20.01
C VAL A 21 -33.00 10.40 -21.40
N THR A 22 -32.62 11.29 -22.32
CA THR A 22 -33.14 11.29 -23.69
C THR A 22 -32.65 10.06 -24.46
N ALA A 23 -31.37 9.74 -24.34
CA ALA A 23 -30.77 8.54 -24.92
C ALA A 23 -31.47 7.26 -24.44
N ILE A 24 -31.69 7.14 -23.12
CA ILE A 24 -32.38 5.98 -22.53
C ILE A 24 -33.82 5.89 -23.04
N ALA A 25 -34.53 7.02 -23.13
CA ALA A 25 -35.89 7.07 -23.67
C ALA A 25 -35.97 6.62 -25.13
N GLU A 26 -34.97 6.97 -25.94
CA GLU A 26 -34.87 6.54 -27.34
C GLU A 26 -34.54 5.05 -27.45
N ILE A 27 -33.59 4.55 -26.67
CA ILE A 27 -33.16 3.14 -26.68
C ILE A 27 -34.29 2.21 -26.23
N LEU A 28 -35.01 2.59 -25.17
CA LEU A 28 -36.14 1.82 -24.63
C LEU A 28 -37.47 2.13 -25.33
N ASN A 29 -37.44 3.02 -26.34
CA ASN A 29 -38.61 3.48 -27.07
C ASN A 29 -39.78 3.90 -26.15
N SER A 30 -39.45 4.51 -25.02
CA SER A 30 -40.37 4.80 -23.92
C SER A 30 -40.16 6.23 -23.40
N PRO A 31 -41.22 7.01 -23.15
CA PRO A 31 -41.08 8.41 -22.77
C PRO A 31 -40.56 8.58 -21.33
N ALA A 32 -39.61 9.51 -21.15
CA ALA A 32 -39.11 9.86 -19.83
C ALA A 32 -40.11 10.70 -19.02
N LYS A 33 -40.42 10.25 -17.80
CA LYS A 33 -41.32 10.92 -16.85
C LYS A 33 -40.53 11.49 -15.67
N TYR A 34 -40.64 12.79 -15.45
CA TYR A 34 -39.99 13.45 -14.32
C TYR A 34 -40.76 13.25 -13.00
N LYS A 35 -40.10 12.73 -11.96
CA LYS A 35 -40.76 12.37 -10.68
C LYS A 35 -40.94 13.53 -9.69
N GLY A 36 -40.32 14.68 -9.93
CA GLY A 36 -40.41 15.85 -9.05
C GLY A 36 -39.71 15.66 -7.69
N ALA A 37 -39.98 16.54 -6.72
CA ALA A 37 -39.39 16.47 -5.38
C ALA A 37 -40.01 15.32 -4.55
N PRO A 38 -39.27 14.68 -3.63
CA PRO A 38 -37.90 14.99 -3.20
C PRO A 38 -36.79 14.27 -4.00
N SER A 39 -37.13 13.36 -4.92
CA SER A 39 -36.15 12.52 -5.62
C SER A 39 -35.47 13.23 -6.80
N PHE A 40 -36.16 14.17 -7.46
CA PHE A 40 -35.70 14.89 -8.65
C PHE A 40 -35.22 13.97 -9.80
N GLY A 41 -35.64 12.71 -9.80
CA GLY A 41 -35.25 11.70 -10.78
C GLY A 41 -36.18 11.61 -11.98
N TYR A 42 -35.74 10.91 -13.01
CA TYR A 42 -36.53 10.53 -14.19
C TYR A 42 -36.83 9.05 -14.15
N GLU A 43 -38.02 8.68 -14.60
CA GLU A 43 -38.46 7.30 -14.78
C GLU A 43 -38.61 7.06 -16.29
N VAL A 44 -37.94 6.04 -16.79
CA VAL A 44 -38.04 5.57 -18.18
C VAL A 44 -38.31 4.08 -18.11
N ASP A 45 -39.56 3.70 -18.33
CA ASP A 45 -40.03 2.31 -18.15
C ASP A 45 -39.65 1.72 -16.78
N TYR A 46 -38.89 0.62 -16.71
CA TYR A 46 -38.42 0.03 -15.45
C TYR A 46 -37.13 0.65 -14.88
N PHE A 47 -36.60 1.69 -15.53
CA PHE A 47 -35.36 2.37 -15.14
C PHE A 47 -35.64 3.70 -14.45
N THR A 48 -34.88 3.99 -13.40
CA THR A 48 -34.91 5.26 -12.68
C THR A 48 -33.53 5.92 -12.76
N ILE A 49 -33.48 7.16 -13.24
CA ILE A 49 -32.27 7.98 -13.29
C ILE A 49 -32.33 9.01 -12.16
N ASP A 50 -31.40 8.95 -11.22
CA ASP A 50 -31.33 9.85 -10.08
C ASP A 50 -30.77 11.24 -10.47
N LYS A 51 -30.66 12.13 -9.48
CA LYS A 51 -30.15 13.49 -9.69
C LYS A 51 -28.66 13.56 -10.10
N ASN A 52 -27.89 12.51 -9.81
CA ASN A 52 -26.45 12.40 -10.03
C ASN A 52 -26.12 11.61 -11.31
N GLY A 53 -27.13 11.14 -12.06
CA GLY A 53 -26.90 10.32 -13.26
C GLY A 53 -26.65 8.85 -12.95
N THR A 54 -27.10 8.37 -11.80
CA THR A 54 -27.16 6.94 -11.45
C THR A 54 -28.44 6.34 -12.02
N ILE A 55 -28.32 5.28 -12.80
CA ILE A 55 -29.44 4.49 -13.31
C ILE A 55 -29.64 3.30 -12.37
N SER A 56 -30.84 3.15 -11.83
CA SER A 56 -31.27 1.94 -11.12
C SER A 56 -32.44 1.30 -11.86
N PHE A 57 -32.56 -0.01 -11.76
CA PHE A 57 -33.65 -0.77 -12.38
C PHE A 57 -34.16 -1.83 -11.43
N ASP A 58 -35.43 -2.18 -11.60
CA ASP A 58 -36.11 -3.18 -10.79
C ASP A 58 -35.82 -4.60 -11.32
N ASP A 59 -36.21 -5.63 -10.55
CA ASP A 59 -36.05 -7.05 -10.89
C ASP A 59 -36.82 -7.51 -12.15
N ARG A 60 -37.60 -6.60 -12.73
CA ARG A 60 -38.37 -6.77 -13.97
C ARG A 60 -37.58 -6.52 -15.24
N ALA A 61 -36.39 -5.92 -15.16
CA ALA A 61 -35.53 -5.68 -16.32
C ALA A 61 -34.74 -6.95 -16.66
N ASP A 62 -34.92 -7.46 -17.88
CA ASP A 62 -34.18 -8.64 -18.34
C ASP A 62 -32.70 -8.31 -18.58
N SER A 63 -31.80 -9.24 -18.25
CA SER A 63 -30.35 -9.04 -18.40
C SER A 63 -29.95 -8.67 -19.83
N GLU A 64 -30.62 -9.23 -20.84
CA GLU A 64 -30.40 -8.89 -22.25
C GLU A 64 -30.78 -7.45 -22.59
N GLU A 65 -31.83 -6.91 -21.97
CA GLU A 65 -32.26 -5.52 -22.19
C GLU A 65 -31.29 -4.55 -21.54
N ILE A 66 -30.77 -4.91 -20.36
CA ILE A 66 -29.75 -4.13 -19.65
C ILE A 66 -28.44 -4.10 -20.43
N GLU A 67 -27.97 -5.24 -20.95
CA GLU A 67 -26.75 -5.33 -21.76
C GLU A 67 -26.87 -4.49 -23.04
N LYS A 68 -27.99 -4.62 -23.77
CA LYS A 68 -28.27 -3.80 -24.96
C LYS A 68 -28.31 -2.31 -24.63
N LEU A 69 -28.90 -1.93 -23.48
CA LEU A 69 -28.92 -0.54 -23.03
C LEU A 69 -27.50 -0.01 -22.79
N ILE A 70 -26.65 -0.78 -22.11
CA ILE A 70 -25.26 -0.39 -21.83
C ILE A 70 -24.47 -0.22 -23.13
N GLU A 71 -24.58 -1.19 -24.06
CA GLU A 71 -23.88 -1.14 -25.35
C GLU A 71 -24.30 0.10 -26.17
N ARG A 72 -25.60 0.38 -26.26
CA ARG A 72 -26.12 1.54 -26.99
C ARG A 72 -25.77 2.88 -26.33
N LEU A 73 -25.74 2.94 -25.00
CA LEU A 73 -25.28 4.13 -24.28
C LEU A 73 -23.80 4.38 -24.54
N HIS A 74 -22.98 3.33 -24.58
CA HIS A 74 -21.57 3.42 -24.93
C HIS A 74 -21.36 3.89 -26.38
N GLU A 75 -22.14 3.37 -27.36
CA GLU A 75 -22.14 3.88 -28.75
C GLU A 75 -22.43 5.38 -28.83
N GLN A 76 -23.25 5.90 -27.92
CA GLN A 76 -23.60 7.32 -27.83
C GLN A 76 -22.60 8.15 -27.00
N GLY A 77 -21.51 7.54 -26.53
CA GLY A 77 -20.44 8.18 -25.77
C GLY A 77 -20.73 8.35 -24.29
N PHE A 78 -21.68 7.58 -23.73
CA PHE A 78 -21.91 7.51 -22.29
C PHE A 78 -21.14 6.33 -21.72
N GLU A 79 -20.14 6.61 -20.89
CA GLU A 79 -19.34 5.59 -20.21
C GLU A 79 -19.76 5.50 -18.75
N ALA A 80 -20.13 4.30 -18.30
CA ALA A 80 -20.45 4.05 -16.90
C ALA A 80 -19.17 3.80 -16.10
N GLU A 81 -19.10 4.30 -14.87
CA GLU A 81 -18.04 3.91 -13.94
C GLU A 81 -18.17 2.41 -13.62
N PRO A 82 -17.09 1.62 -13.81
CA PRO A 82 -17.11 0.22 -13.45
C PRO A 82 -17.27 0.08 -11.93
N ARG A 83 -18.17 -0.80 -11.50
CA ARG A 83 -18.28 -1.18 -10.10
C ARG A 83 -17.03 -2.00 -9.76
N PHE A 84 -16.32 -1.66 -8.68
CA PHE A 84 -15.12 -2.39 -8.24
C PHE A 84 -15.35 -3.91 -8.11
N GLU A 85 -16.60 -4.33 -7.90
CA GLU A 85 -17.03 -5.71 -7.70
C GLU A 85 -17.23 -6.50 -9.01
N ASP A 86 -17.28 -5.82 -10.17
CA ASP A 86 -17.53 -6.41 -11.50
C ASP A 86 -16.25 -6.50 -12.36
N LEU A 87 -15.10 -6.07 -11.81
CA LEU A 87 -13.78 -6.29 -12.42
C LEU A 87 -13.40 -7.77 -12.28
N GLN A 88 -13.91 -8.63 -13.17
CA GLN A 88 -13.32 -9.94 -13.38
C GLN A 88 -12.07 -9.77 -14.24
N MET A 89 -10.91 -10.15 -13.69
CA MET A 89 -9.68 -10.28 -14.48
C MET A 89 -9.96 -11.24 -15.65
N THR A 90 -9.57 -10.85 -16.85
CA THR A 90 -9.61 -11.76 -17.99
C THR A 90 -8.59 -12.90 -17.78
N GLU A 91 -8.83 -14.11 -18.31
CA GLU A 91 -7.86 -15.22 -18.21
C GLU A 91 -6.46 -14.81 -18.75
N GLU A 92 -6.39 -13.88 -19.71
CA GLU A 92 -5.14 -13.33 -20.24
C GLU A 92 -4.41 -12.41 -19.26
N GLU A 93 -5.12 -11.67 -18.41
CA GLU A 93 -4.54 -10.85 -17.33
C GLU A 93 -4.11 -11.71 -16.14
N GLU A 94 -4.82 -12.81 -15.85
CA GLU A 94 -4.43 -13.80 -14.86
C GLU A 94 -3.14 -14.54 -15.27
N LEU A 95 -2.95 -14.79 -16.56
CA LEU A 95 -1.77 -15.46 -17.12
C LEU A 95 -0.64 -14.49 -17.53
N GLY A 96 -0.83 -13.17 -17.39
CA GLY A 96 0.20 -12.16 -17.69
C GLY A 96 0.55 -12.00 -19.18
N LEU A 97 -0.38 -12.31 -20.09
CA LEU A 97 -0.15 -12.33 -21.54
C LEU A 97 -0.78 -11.15 -22.31
N GLY A 98 -1.48 -10.24 -21.63
CA GLY A 98 -2.31 -9.20 -22.25
C GLY A 98 -1.75 -7.77 -22.23
N ARG A 99 -0.67 -7.49 -22.97
CA ARG A 99 -0.52 -6.25 -23.78
C ARG A 99 0.40 -6.56 -24.96
N GLN A 100 -0.12 -6.58 -26.18
CA GLN A 100 0.73 -6.31 -27.34
C GLN A 100 1.15 -4.85 -27.20
N HIS A 101 2.42 -4.64 -26.85
CA HIS A 101 3.05 -3.34 -26.77
C HIS A 101 2.89 -2.64 -28.12
N ARG A 102 1.92 -1.73 -28.20
CA ARG A 102 1.92 -0.69 -29.23
C ARG A 102 2.70 0.43 -28.61
N ASP A 103 3.92 0.64 -29.06
CA ASP A 103 4.77 1.74 -28.60
C ASP A 103 3.96 3.04 -28.68
N PRO A 104 3.63 3.70 -27.55
CA PRO A 104 2.96 4.97 -27.59
C PRO A 104 4.01 5.99 -28.05
N ILE A 105 3.98 6.32 -29.34
CA ILE A 105 4.71 7.47 -29.85
C ILE A 105 3.94 8.70 -29.37
N GLY A 106 4.56 9.49 -28.49
CA GLY A 106 4.02 10.78 -28.06
C GLY A 106 3.78 11.71 -29.25
N GLU A 107 2.89 12.69 -29.11
CA GLU A 107 2.55 13.65 -30.17
C GLU A 107 3.78 14.47 -30.67
N ASP A 108 4.84 14.47 -29.88
CA ASP A 108 6.15 15.08 -30.09
C ASP A 108 7.23 14.11 -30.63
N GLY A 109 6.87 12.84 -30.88
CA GLY A 109 7.78 11.83 -31.41
C GLY A 109 8.70 11.18 -30.37
N MET A 110 8.49 11.44 -29.08
CA MET A 110 9.17 10.75 -27.98
C MET A 110 8.64 9.31 -27.86
N GLN A 111 9.55 8.34 -27.86
CA GLN A 111 9.26 6.94 -27.54
C GLN A 111 9.43 6.70 -26.03
N ALA A 112 8.73 5.72 -25.47
CA ALA A 112 8.95 5.30 -24.08
C ALA A 112 10.41 4.88 -23.81
N SER A 113 11.11 4.38 -24.85
CA SER A 113 12.55 4.05 -24.83
C SER A 113 13.48 5.27 -24.80
N ASP A 114 12.97 6.47 -25.12
CA ASP A 114 13.74 7.73 -25.07
C ASP A 114 13.74 8.34 -23.67
N VAL A 115 12.90 7.83 -22.77
CA VAL A 115 13.03 8.06 -21.33
C VAL A 115 14.23 7.21 -20.88
N PRO A 116 15.35 7.80 -20.46
CA PRO A 116 16.42 7.00 -19.90
C PRO A 116 15.86 6.19 -18.73
N ASP A 117 16.20 4.89 -18.66
CA ASP A 117 16.03 4.02 -17.48
C ASP A 117 16.90 4.55 -16.32
N GLU A 118 16.71 5.80 -15.93
CA GLU A 118 17.13 6.27 -14.62
C GLU A 118 16.13 5.64 -13.65
N ASP A 119 16.59 4.71 -12.80
CA ASP A 119 15.89 4.28 -11.59
C ASP A 119 15.19 5.50 -10.98
N ILE A 120 13.87 5.61 -11.13
CA ILE A 120 13.09 6.78 -10.70
C ILE A 120 12.88 6.65 -9.18
N GLY A 121 13.99 6.82 -8.46
CA GLY A 121 14.11 6.80 -7.01
C GLY A 121 13.03 7.62 -6.31
N LEU A 122 12.29 7.04 -5.36
CA LEU A 122 11.47 7.84 -4.45
C LEU A 122 12.38 8.67 -3.51
N VAL A 123 12.47 9.97 -3.77
CA VAL A 123 13.19 10.93 -2.93
C VAL A 123 12.21 11.85 -2.22
N ILE A 124 12.24 11.84 -0.89
CA ILE A 124 11.49 12.80 -0.08
C ILE A 124 12.37 14.04 0.12
N GLU A 125 11.86 15.22 -0.24
CA GLU A 125 12.57 16.49 -0.09
C GLU A 125 11.89 17.38 0.97
N MET A 126 12.71 18.03 1.80
CA MET A 126 12.27 19.04 2.76
C MET A 126 13.02 20.36 2.53
N PRO A 127 12.34 21.52 2.57
CA PRO A 127 13.00 22.81 2.38
C PRO A 127 13.98 23.09 3.53
N ARG A 128 15.23 23.44 3.21
CA ARG A 128 16.29 23.80 4.16
C ARG A 128 15.87 24.95 5.06
N SER A 129 15.10 25.90 4.53
CA SER A 129 14.52 27.05 5.27
C SER A 129 13.66 26.63 6.47
N SER A 130 13.14 25.39 6.46
CA SER A 130 12.40 24.84 7.60
C SER A 130 13.28 24.40 8.76
N PHE A 131 14.61 24.41 8.61
CA PHE A 131 15.57 23.94 9.61
C PHE A 131 16.55 25.04 10.01
N THR A 132 16.85 25.12 11.30
CA THR A 132 18.05 25.82 11.78
C THR A 132 19.26 24.91 11.59
N ASP A 133 20.47 25.47 11.53
CA ASP A 133 21.71 24.67 11.41
C ASP A 133 21.88 23.67 12.56
N THR A 134 21.46 24.06 13.76
CA THR A 134 21.39 23.18 14.93
C THR A 134 20.39 22.04 14.75
N ALA A 135 19.24 22.28 14.12
CA ALA A 135 18.24 21.23 13.87
C ALA A 135 18.73 20.22 12.84
N LEU A 136 19.50 20.64 11.84
CA LEU A 136 20.13 19.72 10.90
C LEU A 136 21.19 18.84 11.55
N GLU A 137 22.04 19.42 12.39
CA GLU A 137 23.06 18.63 13.09
C GLU A 137 22.39 17.62 14.04
N ASN A 138 21.33 18.04 14.72
CA ASN A 138 20.49 17.15 15.51
C ASN A 138 19.86 16.04 14.67
N LEU A 139 19.34 16.35 13.48
CA LEU A 139 18.77 15.37 12.56
C LEU A 139 19.81 14.34 12.14
N LYS A 140 21.00 14.77 11.71
CA LYS A 140 22.11 13.87 11.36
C LYS A 140 22.45 12.94 12.52
N ARG A 141 22.64 13.49 13.73
CA ARG A 141 22.92 12.71 14.94
C ARG A 141 21.80 11.74 15.30
N LEU A 142 20.55 12.12 15.05
CA LEU A 142 19.38 11.30 15.34
C LEU A 142 19.31 10.10 14.40
N VAL A 143 19.52 10.33 13.11
CA VAL A 143 19.55 9.28 12.09
C VAL A 143 20.72 8.35 12.35
N GLU A 144 21.92 8.88 12.62
CA GLU A 144 23.09 8.10 13.01
C GLU A 144 22.80 7.21 14.23
N SER A 145 22.22 7.77 15.30
CA SER A 145 21.94 7.04 16.55
C SER A 145 21.00 5.84 16.37
N LYS A 146 20.23 5.80 15.27
CA LYS A 146 19.28 4.73 14.97
C LYS A 146 19.48 4.18 13.56
N LYS A 147 20.68 4.33 12.97
CA LYS A 147 20.95 3.94 11.59
C LYS A 147 20.61 2.48 11.35
N SER A 148 21.08 1.60 12.23
CA SER A 148 20.78 0.16 12.19
C SER A 148 19.29 -0.17 12.22
N LEU A 149 18.51 0.50 13.07
CA LEU A 149 17.06 0.28 13.19
C LEU A 149 16.29 0.82 11.98
N ILE A 150 16.63 2.02 11.50
CA ILE A 150 15.96 2.66 10.37
C ILE A 150 16.29 1.90 9.08
N SER A 151 17.55 1.53 8.89
CA SER A 151 18.02 0.69 7.78
C SER A 151 17.20 -0.60 7.67
N LYS A 152 17.09 -1.38 8.76
CA LYS A 152 16.28 -2.61 8.78
C LYS A 152 14.78 -2.34 8.58
N ALA A 153 14.24 -1.25 9.12
CA ALA A 153 12.82 -0.93 9.01
C ALA A 153 12.42 -0.57 7.56
N LEU A 154 13.26 0.21 6.89
CA LEU A 154 13.05 0.63 5.51
C LEU A 154 13.47 -0.44 4.49
N GLY A 155 14.40 -1.31 4.87
CA GLY A 155 14.98 -2.33 3.98
C GLY A 155 16.22 -1.84 3.21
N CYS A 156 16.78 -0.70 3.60
CA CYS A 156 17.86 -0.02 2.85
C CYS A 156 19.20 -0.15 3.57
N GLN A 157 20.28 -0.35 2.82
CA GLN A 157 21.62 -0.51 3.40
C GLN A 157 22.23 0.84 3.83
N ASP A 158 21.96 1.91 3.08
CA ASP A 158 22.41 3.27 3.40
C ASP A 158 21.24 4.25 3.53
N ILE A 159 21.35 5.14 4.52
CA ILE A 159 20.32 6.13 4.88
C ILE A 159 20.94 7.51 5.07
N ASP A 160 21.85 7.86 4.16
CA ASP A 160 22.54 9.13 4.21
C ASP A 160 21.60 10.27 3.80
N ILE A 161 21.82 11.46 4.38
CA ILE A 161 21.00 12.64 4.12
C ILE A 161 21.78 13.60 3.25
N ASP A 162 21.28 13.83 2.05
CA ASP A 162 21.88 14.78 1.12
C ASP A 162 21.34 16.18 1.39
N ILE A 163 22.25 17.14 1.55
CA ILE A 163 21.91 18.55 1.71
C ILE A 163 22.49 19.27 0.51
N VAL A 164 21.62 19.63 -0.42
CA VAL A 164 21.99 20.32 -1.66
C VAL A 164 21.27 21.66 -1.68
N ASP A 165 22.03 22.74 -1.75
CA ASP A 165 21.55 24.13 -1.77
C ASP A 165 20.54 24.44 -0.64
N GLU A 166 19.29 24.65 -1.03
CA GLU A 166 18.13 25.02 -0.20
C GLU A 166 17.24 23.81 0.15
N LYS A 167 17.71 22.57 -0.05
CA LYS A 167 16.91 21.35 0.16
C LYS A 167 17.66 20.27 0.94
N VAL A 168 16.89 19.53 1.75
CA VAL A 168 17.32 18.33 2.46
C VAL A 168 16.62 17.14 1.82
N ARG A 169 17.37 16.19 1.28
CA ARG A 169 16.89 15.05 0.51
C ARG A 169 17.11 13.75 1.28
N PHE A 170 16.14 12.86 1.19
CA PHE A 170 16.15 11.53 1.79
C PHE A 170 16.00 10.47 0.68
N PRO A 171 17.11 10.06 0.03
CA PRO A 171 17.11 9.04 -1.02
C PRO A 171 17.11 7.63 -0.41
N TRP A 172 16.13 7.35 0.45
CA TRP A 172 16.10 6.13 1.28
C TRP A 172 15.08 5.10 0.82
N PHE A 173 14.38 5.30 -0.30
CA PHE A 173 13.19 4.51 -0.62
C PHE A 173 13.31 3.91 -2.01
N GLU A 174 12.93 2.64 -2.12
CA GLU A 174 12.91 1.90 -3.38
C GLU A 174 11.67 2.25 -4.23
N ASP A 175 11.81 2.02 -5.53
CA ASP A 175 10.81 2.34 -6.53
C ASP A 175 9.63 1.37 -6.48
N GLY A 176 8.45 1.85 -6.88
CA GLY A 176 7.23 1.02 -6.88
C GLY A 176 6.63 0.74 -5.49
N THR A 177 6.96 1.57 -4.50
CA THR A 177 6.35 1.47 -3.17
C THR A 177 4.83 1.75 -3.22
N ASP A 178 4.04 0.88 -2.57
CA ASP A 178 2.58 1.05 -2.39
C ASP A 178 2.21 2.47 -1.86
N PRO A 179 1.11 3.09 -2.32
CA PRO A 179 0.69 4.43 -1.86
C PRO A 179 0.62 4.58 -0.34
N ASP A 180 0.17 3.56 0.39
CA ASP A 180 0.12 3.57 1.85
C ASP A 180 1.52 3.57 2.48
N ALA A 181 2.48 2.93 1.84
CA ALA A 181 3.87 2.92 2.29
C ALA A 181 4.58 4.24 1.97
N VAL A 182 4.36 4.84 0.81
CA VAL A 182 4.82 6.22 0.51
C VAL A 182 4.31 7.21 1.55
N LYS A 183 3.03 7.10 1.91
CA LYS A 183 2.41 7.92 2.96
C LYS A 183 3.05 7.66 4.32
N ALA A 184 3.31 6.40 4.68
CA ALA A 184 3.97 6.05 5.93
C ALA A 184 5.40 6.61 6.03
N TYR A 185 6.17 6.51 4.94
CA TYR A 185 7.52 7.05 4.84
C TYR A 185 7.54 8.57 4.92
N THR A 186 6.62 9.24 4.23
CA THR A 186 6.45 10.70 4.31
C THR A 186 6.17 11.14 5.73
N LEU A 187 5.19 10.52 6.40
CA LEU A 187 4.87 10.81 7.80
C LEU A 187 6.05 10.57 8.74
N PHE A 188 6.84 9.54 8.47
CA PHE A 188 8.02 9.21 9.27
C PHE A 188 9.11 10.28 9.14
N ILE A 189 9.44 10.68 7.90
CA ILE A 189 10.41 11.75 7.64
C ILE A 189 9.96 13.07 8.24
N THR A 190 8.69 13.45 8.09
CA THR A 190 8.16 14.69 8.68
C THR A 190 8.30 14.67 10.20
N ALA A 191 7.94 13.57 10.86
CA ALA A 191 8.06 13.44 12.31
C ALA A 191 9.54 13.44 12.77
N LEU A 192 10.45 12.81 12.02
CA LEU A 192 11.89 12.89 12.30
C LEU A 192 12.38 14.35 12.27
N CYS A 193 11.95 15.09 11.25
CA CYS A 193 12.30 16.49 11.08
C CYS A 193 11.74 17.36 12.21
N GLU A 194 10.49 17.16 12.62
CA GLU A 194 9.88 17.87 13.75
C GLU A 194 10.59 17.57 15.08
N MET A 195 10.95 16.31 15.30
CA MET A 195 11.67 15.90 16.50
C MET A 195 13.09 16.49 16.54
N ALA A 196 13.77 16.61 15.40
CA ALA A 196 15.07 17.25 15.30
C ALA A 196 15.01 18.76 15.62
N LYS A 197 13.92 19.43 15.26
CA LYS A 197 13.69 20.86 15.59
C LYS A 197 13.41 21.08 17.08
N THR A 198 12.69 20.16 17.72
CA THR A 198 12.26 20.30 19.12
C THR A 198 13.31 19.81 20.13
N GLN A 199 14.15 18.83 19.78
CA GLN A 199 15.15 18.30 20.70
C GLN A 199 16.34 19.25 20.91
N LYS A 200 16.56 19.64 22.18
CA LYS A 200 17.69 20.52 22.57
C LYS A 200 19.04 19.81 22.65
N ARG A 201 19.07 18.48 22.81
CA ARG A 201 20.30 17.65 22.84
C ARG A 201 20.01 16.30 22.21
N VAL A 202 20.82 15.90 21.23
CA VAL A 202 20.77 14.59 20.57
C VAL A 202 22.13 13.91 20.72
N THR A 203 22.11 12.68 21.22
CA THR A 203 23.31 11.85 21.41
C THR A 203 23.40 10.85 20.25
N ALA A 204 24.48 10.92 19.47
CA ALA A 204 24.76 10.02 18.34
C ALA A 204 25.35 8.67 18.81
N LYS A 205 24.80 8.08 19.86
CA LYS A 205 25.25 6.76 20.33
C LYS A 205 24.32 5.70 19.76
N GLU A 206 24.83 4.92 18.82
CA GLU A 206 24.17 3.70 18.37
C GLU A 206 23.92 2.78 19.56
N LYS A 207 22.71 2.22 19.62
CA LYS A 207 22.34 1.30 20.68
C LYS A 207 21.84 0.02 20.06
N ASP A 208 22.64 -1.02 20.18
CA ASP A 208 22.23 -2.37 19.82
C ASP A 208 21.06 -2.80 20.71
N THR A 209 20.02 -3.30 20.05
CA THR A 209 18.82 -3.78 20.68
C THR A 209 18.58 -5.22 20.30
N ASP A 210 18.34 -6.06 21.31
CA ASP A 210 18.01 -7.48 21.14
C ASP A 210 16.63 -7.70 20.51
N ASN A 211 15.75 -6.69 20.58
CA ASN A 211 14.46 -6.70 19.91
C ASN A 211 14.22 -5.37 19.16
N ASP A 212 14.52 -5.41 17.87
CA ASP A 212 14.41 -4.27 16.96
C ASP A 212 12.97 -3.80 16.80
N LYS A 213 12.00 -4.73 16.72
CA LYS A 213 10.57 -4.39 16.57
C LYS A 213 10.02 -3.63 17.78
N TYR A 214 10.40 -4.04 18.99
CA TYR A 214 10.02 -3.32 20.22
C TYR A 214 10.71 -1.96 20.32
N ALA A 215 12.02 -1.91 20.04
CA ALA A 215 12.79 -0.67 20.09
C ALA A 215 12.24 0.37 19.10
N PHE A 216 11.96 -0.05 17.88
CA PHE A 216 11.41 0.82 16.85
C PHE A 216 9.96 1.23 17.14
N ARG A 217 9.13 0.35 17.72
CA ARG A 217 7.80 0.75 18.21
C ARG A 217 7.88 1.86 19.26
N CYS A 218 8.76 1.72 20.26
CA CYS A 218 8.99 2.77 21.25
C CYS A 218 9.47 4.07 20.60
N PHE A 219 10.26 3.95 19.54
CA PHE A 219 10.71 5.11 18.77
C PHE A 219 9.56 5.81 18.05
N LEU A 220 8.70 5.07 17.35
CA LEU A 220 7.50 5.60 16.70
C LEU A 220 6.54 6.26 17.69
N LEU A 221 6.38 5.71 18.90
CA LEU A 221 5.59 6.35 19.96
C LEU A 221 6.17 7.70 20.38
N ARG A 222 7.50 7.83 20.46
CA ARG A 222 8.17 9.10 20.76
C ARG A 222 8.03 10.11 19.62
N LEU A 223 7.94 9.65 18.38
CA LEU A 223 7.65 10.46 17.20
C LEU A 223 6.18 10.90 17.10
N GLY A 224 5.30 10.39 17.96
CA GLY A 224 3.89 10.78 17.97
C GLY A 224 2.96 9.88 17.17
N PHE A 225 3.40 8.68 16.74
CA PHE A 225 2.57 7.72 16.00
C PHE A 225 1.58 7.01 16.94
N ILE A 226 0.61 7.79 17.45
CA ILE A 226 -0.38 7.40 18.45
C ILE A 226 -1.77 7.60 17.85
N GLY A 227 -2.61 6.57 17.91
CA GLY A 227 -3.96 6.58 17.31
C GLY A 227 -4.11 5.61 16.14
N ASP A 228 -5.34 5.50 15.65
CA ASP A 228 -5.70 4.57 14.58
C ASP A 228 -5.26 5.06 13.20
N GLU A 229 -5.13 6.38 13.00
CA GLU A 229 -4.62 6.99 11.77
C GLU A 229 -3.19 6.54 11.42
N TYR A 230 -2.35 6.29 12.44
CA TYR A 230 -0.98 5.78 12.26
C TYR A 230 -0.91 4.24 12.30
N LYS A 231 -2.04 3.53 12.40
CA LYS A 231 -2.05 2.06 12.50
C LYS A 231 -1.46 1.41 11.25
N ALA A 232 -1.83 1.88 10.06
CA ALA A 232 -1.28 1.40 8.80
C ALA A 232 0.23 1.71 8.71
N ALA A 233 0.62 2.96 8.97
CA ALA A 233 2.02 3.37 8.94
C ALA A 233 2.91 2.58 9.91
N ARG A 234 2.44 2.33 11.15
CA ARG A 234 3.16 1.47 12.12
C ARG A 234 3.30 0.05 11.63
N LYS A 235 2.28 -0.51 10.97
CA LYS A 235 2.34 -1.87 10.43
C LYS A 235 3.41 -1.97 9.34
N ILE A 236 3.46 -0.99 8.44
CA ILE A 236 4.43 -0.92 7.33
C ILE A 236 5.85 -0.77 7.87
N LEU A 237 6.08 0.22 8.75
CA LEU A 237 7.40 0.51 9.29
C LEU A 237 7.95 -0.58 10.24
N LEU A 238 7.10 -1.43 10.79
CA LEU A 238 7.50 -2.56 11.65
C LEU A 238 7.55 -3.90 10.91
N ARG A 239 7.20 -3.95 9.61
CA ARG A 239 7.05 -5.22 8.88
C ARG A 239 8.37 -5.97 8.71
N ASN A 240 9.44 -5.23 8.43
CA ASN A 240 10.78 -5.78 8.16
C ASN A 240 11.61 -6.04 9.43
N LEU A 241 11.10 -5.67 10.61
CA LEU A 241 11.81 -5.83 11.88
C LEU A 241 11.49 -7.17 12.57
N SER A 242 12.54 -7.82 13.06
CA SER A 242 12.49 -9.06 13.83
C SER A 242 12.14 -8.82 15.30
N GLY A 243 11.57 -9.85 15.94
CA GLY A 243 11.18 -9.82 17.36
C GLY A 243 9.71 -9.48 17.60
N SER A 244 9.35 -9.39 18.88
CA SER A 244 7.97 -9.09 19.30
C SER A 244 7.78 -7.59 19.49
N GLY A 245 6.76 -7.00 18.84
CA GLY A 245 6.43 -5.58 19.07
C GLY A 245 5.88 -5.28 20.47
N ALA A 246 5.47 -6.30 21.22
CA ALA A 246 4.85 -6.15 22.54
C ALA A 246 5.83 -6.30 23.71
N PHE A 247 6.91 -7.08 23.55
CA PHE A 247 7.80 -7.46 24.65
C PHE A 247 9.26 -7.15 24.32
N LYS A 248 9.95 -6.43 25.22
CA LYS A 248 11.35 -6.00 25.04
C LYS A 248 12.34 -7.14 24.79
N SER A 249 12.04 -8.33 25.28
CA SER A 249 12.89 -9.52 25.20
C SER A 249 12.13 -10.72 24.64
N GLY A 250 11.16 -10.54 23.74
CA GLY A 250 10.36 -11.65 23.18
C GLY A 250 9.24 -12.13 24.13
N ASN A 251 8.39 -13.05 23.65
CA ASN A 251 7.36 -13.64 24.51
C ASN A 251 8.01 -14.71 25.40
N PRO A 252 7.98 -14.58 26.73
CA PRO A 252 8.68 -15.50 27.63
C PRO A 252 8.26 -16.96 27.43
N LYS A 253 7.00 -17.23 27.08
CA LYS A 253 6.53 -18.61 26.80
C LYS A 253 7.11 -19.18 25.51
N VAL A 254 7.35 -18.34 24.51
CA VAL A 254 7.93 -18.78 23.22
C VAL A 254 9.43 -19.00 23.37
N GLN A 255 10.11 -18.17 24.17
CA GLN A 255 11.51 -18.40 24.53
C GLN A 255 11.69 -19.70 25.29
N GLU A 256 10.87 -19.96 26.30
CA GLU A 256 10.90 -21.21 27.07
C GLU A 256 10.66 -22.44 26.17
N LEU A 257 9.73 -22.35 25.20
CA LEU A 257 9.51 -23.40 24.21
C LEU A 257 10.69 -23.59 23.24
N VAL A 258 11.32 -22.50 22.78
CA VAL A 258 12.50 -22.56 21.89
C VAL A 258 13.72 -23.11 22.62
N GLU A 259 13.92 -22.72 23.88
CA GLU A 259 14.97 -23.27 24.75
C GLU A 259 14.77 -24.77 24.98
N CYS A 260 13.53 -25.22 25.24
CA CYS A 260 13.20 -26.63 25.35
C CYS A 260 13.45 -27.40 24.04
N ILE A 261 13.06 -26.86 22.88
CA ILE A 261 13.30 -27.51 21.57
C ILE A 261 14.79 -27.62 21.28
N ASN A 262 15.58 -26.57 21.55
CA ASN A 262 17.01 -26.59 21.32
C ASN A 262 17.74 -27.53 22.29
N ALA A 263 17.27 -27.65 23.53
CA ALA A 263 17.79 -28.61 24.50
C ALA A 263 17.50 -30.06 24.07
N ASP A 264 16.31 -30.34 23.53
CA ASP A 264 15.95 -31.66 23.00
C ASP A 264 16.73 -32.01 21.71
N ALA A 265 16.96 -31.02 20.83
CA ALA A 265 17.79 -31.21 19.64
C ALA A 265 19.25 -31.51 19.99
N GLY A 266 19.81 -30.83 21.00
CA GLY A 266 21.14 -31.15 21.53
C GLY A 266 21.20 -32.56 22.14
N LEU A 267 20.13 -32.99 22.82
CA LEU A 267 20.03 -34.34 23.36
C LEU A 267 19.98 -35.41 22.25
N TYR A 268 19.32 -35.12 21.12
CA TYR A 268 19.26 -36.01 19.97
C TYR A 268 20.62 -36.17 19.29
N ASP A 269 21.35 -35.07 19.06
CA ASP A 269 22.72 -35.11 18.53
C ASP A 269 23.68 -35.87 19.47
N ASP A 270 23.56 -35.66 20.79
CA ASP A 270 24.34 -36.38 21.79
C ASP A 270 24.03 -37.89 21.78
N VAL A 271 22.75 -38.28 21.71
CA VAL A 271 22.33 -39.70 21.66
C VAL A 271 22.76 -40.38 20.36
N MET A 272 22.68 -39.70 19.21
CA MET A 272 23.12 -40.26 17.93
C MET A 272 24.65 -40.38 17.87
N SER A 273 25.40 -39.46 18.47
CA SER A 273 26.87 -39.55 18.56
C SER A 273 27.37 -40.69 19.45
N LEU A 274 26.53 -41.20 20.37
CA LEU A 274 26.83 -42.37 21.20
C LEU A 274 26.59 -43.70 20.48
N GLN A 275 25.74 -43.73 19.45
CA GLN A 275 25.50 -44.94 18.64
C GLN A 275 26.67 -45.25 17.70
N ASP A 276 27.51 -44.26 17.35
CA ASP A 276 28.69 -44.44 16.51
C ASP A 276 29.93 -44.95 17.28
N LYS A 277 29.81 -45.27 18.58
CA LYS A 277 30.94 -45.70 19.43
C LYS A 277 30.97 -47.16 19.88
N GLU A 278 30.08 -48.02 19.38
CA GLU A 278 30.22 -49.47 19.53
C GLU A 278 30.42 -50.12 18.16
N VAL A 279 31.68 -50.37 17.77
CA VAL A 279 32.29 -51.70 17.53
C VAL A 279 33.73 -51.49 17.01
N SER A 280 34.67 -51.44 17.95
CA SER A 280 36.04 -51.97 17.80
C SER A 280 36.35 -52.56 19.18
N ASP A 281 36.30 -53.86 19.39
CA ASP A 281 37.36 -54.78 18.99
C ASP A 281 36.82 -56.22 18.97
N ASP A 282 37.29 -57.02 18.03
CA ASP A 282 37.85 -58.32 18.40
C ASP A 282 38.78 -58.79 17.27
N GLU A 283 40.07 -58.52 17.47
CA GLU A 283 41.11 -59.43 17.01
C GLU A 283 40.85 -60.82 17.60
N VAL A 284 40.68 -61.83 16.75
CA VAL A 284 41.22 -63.16 17.08
C VAL A 284 42.00 -63.69 15.89
N SER A 285 43.31 -63.43 15.94
CA SER A 285 44.31 -64.28 15.32
C SER A 285 44.21 -65.72 15.87
N LYS A 286 44.06 -66.71 14.99
CA LYS A 286 44.95 -67.88 14.86
C LYS A 286 44.48 -68.86 13.79
#